data_AF-A0A6L3EN44-F1
#
_entry.id   AF-A0A6L3EN44-F1
#
_cell.length_a   1.000
_cell.length_b   1.000
_cell.length_c   1.000
_cell.angle_alpha   90.00
_cell.angle_beta   90.00
_cell.angle_gamma   90.00
#
_symmetry.space_group_name_H-M   'P 1'
#
loop_
_entity.id
_entity.type
_entity.pdbx_description
1 polymer ?
#
loop_
_entity_poly.entity_id
_entity_poly.type
_entity_poly.pdbx_seq_one_letter_code
_entity_poly.pdbx_strand_id
1 'polypeptide(L)'
;IDRNDPFVEWVVVRPDNLVDRPEVSRYVVHRSPTRSAIFDAGVTSRANVAQFMADLMTGDALWRQWRYRMPVIYDGETPPAGG
;
A
#
# COMPACT_ATOMS: atom_id res chain seq x y z
N ILE A 1 11.82 10.90 -6.20
CA ILE A 1 11.72 10.64 -7.65
C ILE A 1 10.96 11.82 -8.22
N ASP A 2 11.58 12.56 -9.13
CA ASP A 2 10.97 13.72 -9.78
C ASP A 2 9.91 13.25 -10.80
N ARG A 3 8.98 14.12 -11.18
CA ARG A 3 7.95 13.87 -12.21
C ARG A 3 8.37 14.40 -13.59
N ASN A 4 9.62 14.86 -13.71
CA ASN A 4 10.13 15.58 -14.88
C ASN A 4 10.74 14.68 -15.96
N ASP A 5 10.77 13.36 -15.77
CA ASP A 5 11.12 12.42 -16.84
C ASP A 5 9.85 12.04 -17.63
N PRO A 6 9.74 12.42 -18.93
CA PRO A 6 8.55 12.14 -19.72
C PRO A 6 8.42 10.65 -20.11
N PHE A 7 9.46 9.83 -19.91
CA PHE A 7 9.48 8.42 -20.28
C PHE A 7 9.28 7.47 -19.10
N VAL A 8 9.28 7.99 -17.87
CA VAL A 8 9.16 7.16 -16.66
C VAL A 8 7.91 7.54 -15.88
N GLU A 9 7.03 6.57 -15.75
CA GLU A 9 5.93 6.60 -14.79
C GLU A 9 6.28 5.73 -13.58
N TRP A 10 5.87 6.13 -12.37
CA TRP A 10 6.27 5.41 -11.16
C TRP A 10 5.23 5.48 -10.05
N VAL A 11 5.28 4.50 -9.16
CA VAL A 11 4.59 4.49 -7.85
C VAL A 11 5.60 3.98 -6.82
N VAL A 12 5.70 4.64 -5.66
CA VAL A 12 6.55 4.16 -4.55
C VAL A 12 5.67 3.54 -3.47
N VAL A 13 5.59 2.21 -3.45
CA VAL A 13 4.85 1.50 -2.40
C VAL A 13 5.64 1.56 -1.10
N ARG A 14 5.05 2.13 -0.05
CA ARG A 14 5.67 2.31 1.27
C ARG A 14 4.99 1.43 2.31
N PRO A 15 5.45 0.18 2.50
CA PRO A 15 5.09 -0.55 3.70
C PRO A 15 5.77 0.08 4.92
N ASP A 16 5.13 -0.03 6.07
CA ASP A 16 5.70 0.34 7.37
C ASP A 16 6.37 -0.92 7.99
N ASN A 17 5.87 -1.44 9.11
CA ASN A 17 6.40 -2.68 9.69
C ASN A 17 5.93 -3.92 8.91
N LEU A 18 6.87 -4.61 8.26
CA LEU A 18 6.59 -5.85 7.51
C LEU A 18 6.52 -7.07 8.41
N VAL A 19 5.45 -7.84 8.30
CA VAL A 19 5.28 -9.14 8.96
C VAL A 19 5.00 -10.26 7.96
N ASP A 20 5.28 -11.50 8.38
CA ASP A 20 4.92 -12.69 7.61
C ASP A 20 3.53 -13.17 8.00
N ARG A 21 2.64 -13.25 7.01
CA ARG A 21 1.35 -13.95 7.09
C ARG A 21 1.18 -14.76 5.80
N PRO A 22 0.62 -15.97 5.88
CA PRO A 22 0.56 -16.88 4.74
C PRO A 22 -0.46 -16.46 3.68
N GLU A 23 -1.47 -15.67 4.07
CA GLU A 23 -2.60 -15.32 3.23
C GLU A 23 -2.76 -13.81 3.10
N VAL A 24 -3.30 -13.40 1.96
CA VAL A 24 -3.77 -12.02 1.72
C VAL A 24 -5.00 -11.78 2.61
N SER A 25 -5.02 -10.64 3.30
CA SER A 25 -6.12 -10.21 4.14
C SER A 25 -6.62 -8.83 3.73
N ARG A 26 -7.62 -8.29 4.44
CA ARG A 26 -8.03 -6.90 4.25
C ARG A 26 -6.86 -5.97 4.54
N TYR A 27 -6.67 -4.97 3.69
CA TYR A 27 -5.70 -3.89 3.88
C TYR A 27 -6.30 -2.55 3.46
N VAL A 28 -5.70 -1.45 3.92
CA VAL A 28 -6.05 -0.08 3.59
C VAL A 28 -4.86 0.64 3.00
N VAL A 29 -5.11 1.56 2.06
CA VAL A 29 -4.06 2.32 1.37
C VAL A 29 -4.29 3.81 1.55
N HIS A 30 -3.30 4.50 2.11
CA HIS A 30 -3.36 5.92 2.43
C HIS A 30 -2.40 6.74 1.57
N ARG A 31 -2.75 8.01 1.33
CA ARG A 31 -1.82 8.97 0.72
C ARG A 31 -0.80 9.39 1.77
N SER A 32 0.48 9.35 1.42
CA SER A 32 1.53 9.95 2.23
C SER A 32 1.47 11.49 2.18
N PRO A 33 1.77 12.19 3.29
CA PRO A 33 2.03 11.65 4.63
C PRO A 33 0.74 11.38 5.40
N THR A 34 0.55 10.13 5.85
CA THR A 34 -0.34 9.81 6.97
C THR A 34 0.39 10.23 8.25
N ARG A 35 -0.24 11.06 9.09
CA ARG A 35 0.38 11.60 10.33
C ARG A 35 0.98 10.47 11.17
N SER A 36 2.24 10.66 11.58
CA SER A 36 2.94 9.93 12.65
C SER A 36 3.09 8.40 12.50
N ALA A 37 3.76 7.93 11.43
CA ALA A 37 4.33 6.57 11.40
C ALA A 37 5.27 6.26 12.60
N ILE A 38 5.73 7.29 13.31
CA ILE A 38 6.60 7.17 14.50
C ILE A 38 5.80 6.88 15.79
N PHE A 39 4.52 7.24 15.86
CA PHE A 39 3.71 7.08 17.09
C PHE A 39 2.56 6.07 16.95
N ASP A 40 2.20 5.68 15.72
CA ASP A 40 1.18 4.67 15.41
C ASP A 40 1.62 3.87 14.18
N ALA A 41 2.73 3.14 14.33
CA ALA A 41 3.31 2.35 13.25
C ALA A 41 2.39 1.17 12.93
N GLY A 42 1.61 1.30 11.85
CA GLY A 42 0.78 0.21 11.38
C GLY A 42 1.63 -0.97 10.89
N VAL A 43 1.05 -2.16 10.93
CA VAL A 43 1.69 -3.39 10.44
C VAL A 43 1.16 -3.71 9.05
N THR A 44 2.01 -4.26 8.17
CA THR A 44 1.59 -4.77 6.86
C THR A 44 2.17 -6.15 6.62
N SER A 45 1.35 -7.10 6.21
CA SER A 45 1.84 -8.40 5.77
C SER A 45 2.54 -8.31 4.41
N ARG A 46 3.61 -9.09 4.22
CA ARG A 46 4.28 -9.21 2.91
C ARG A 46 3.32 -9.68 1.82
N ALA A 47 2.36 -10.53 2.15
CA ALA A 47 1.29 -10.97 1.26
C ALA A 47 0.42 -9.79 0.77
N ASN A 48 0.00 -8.88 1.66
CA ASN A 48 -0.78 -7.70 1.27
C ASN A 48 0.02 -6.72 0.42
N VAL A 49 1.31 -6.53 0.70
CA VAL A 49 2.19 -5.72 -0.16
C VAL A 49 2.29 -6.34 -1.55
N ALA A 50 2.50 -7.65 -1.65
CA ALA A 50 2.56 -8.37 -2.93
C ALA A 50 1.24 -8.25 -3.71
N GLN A 51 0.10 -8.42 -3.05
CA GLN A 51 -1.21 -8.25 -3.67
C GLN A 51 -1.39 -6.83 -4.23
N PHE A 52 -1.09 -5.80 -3.45
CA PHE A 52 -1.22 -4.42 -3.91
C PHE A 52 -0.30 -4.11 -5.10
N MET A 53 0.93 -4.64 -5.10
CA MET A 53 1.84 -4.50 -6.25
C MET A 53 1.29 -5.21 -7.49
N ALA A 54 0.71 -6.42 -7.34
CA ALA A 54 0.06 -7.13 -8.44
C ALA A 54 -1.15 -6.36 -9.00
N ASP A 55 -1.98 -5.80 -8.12
CA ASP A 55 -3.14 -4.99 -8.49
C ASP A 55 -2.71 -3.69 -9.19
N LEU A 56 -1.61 -3.06 -8.75
CA LEU A 56 -1.04 -1.88 -9.42
C LEU A 56 -0.56 -2.18 -10.83
N MET A 57 0.07 -3.33 -11.05
CA MET A 57 0.59 -3.73 -12.36
C MET A 57 -0.50 -4.14 -13.34
N THR A 58 -1.64 -4.63 -12.85
CA THR A 58 -2.69 -5.21 -13.68
C THR A 58 -3.94 -4.32 -13.80
N GLY A 59 -4.14 -3.39 -12.86
CA GLY A 59 -5.31 -2.53 -12.78
C GLY A 59 -5.04 -1.10 -13.23
N ASP A 60 -5.42 -0.77 -14.47
CA ASP A 60 -5.30 0.57 -15.05
C ASP A 60 -5.85 1.71 -14.17
N ALA A 61 -7.02 1.50 -13.56
CA ALA A 61 -7.64 2.50 -12.71
C ALA A 61 -6.82 2.76 -11.43
N LEU A 62 -6.31 1.68 -10.83
CA LEU A 62 -5.48 1.75 -9.62
C LEU A 62 -4.11 2.36 -9.94
N TRP A 63 -3.50 1.98 -11.06
CA TRP A 63 -2.28 2.62 -11.57
C TRP A 63 -2.48 4.13 -11.72
N ARG A 64 -3.50 4.57 -12.46
CA ARG A 64 -3.80 5.99 -12.67
C ARG A 64 -4.03 6.74 -11.35
N GLN A 65 -4.66 6.10 -10.38
CA GLN A 65 -4.89 6.67 -9.04
C GLN A 65 -3.58 6.96 -8.31
N TRP A 66 -2.61 6.04 -8.38
CA TRP A 66 -1.37 6.09 -7.60
C TRP A 66 -0.14 6.57 -8.37
N ARG A 67 -0.24 6.73 -9.70
CA ARG A 67 0.83 7.24 -10.56
C ARG A 67 1.42 8.54 -10.00
N TYR A 68 2.74 8.55 -9.85
CA TYR A 68 3.54 9.61 -9.25
C TYR A 68 3.25 9.90 -7.77
N ARG A 69 2.79 8.89 -7.03
CA ARG A 69 2.50 8.99 -5.60
C ARG A 69 3.24 7.91 -4.81
N MET A 70 3.20 8.08 -3.50
CA MET A 70 3.83 7.18 -2.54
C MET A 70 2.78 6.62 -1.58
N PRO A 71 1.93 5.66 -2.01
CA PRO A 71 0.95 5.06 -1.13
C PRO A 71 1.60 4.35 0.06
N VAL A 72 0.97 4.49 1.23
CA VAL A 72 1.29 3.70 2.43
C VAL A 72 0.22 2.63 2.58
N ILE A 73 0.64 1.39 2.80
CA ILE A 73 -0.27 0.25 3.01
C ILE A 73 -0.24 -0.11 4.50
N TYR A 74 -1.40 -0.48 5.04
CA TYR A 74 -1.54 -1.10 6.35
C TYR A 74 -2.52 -2.26 6.29
N ASP A 75 -2.25 -3.32 7.05
CA ASP A 75 -3.25 -4.36 7.28
C ASP A 75 -4.48 -3.72 7.94
N GLY A 76 -5.66 -4.03 7.42
CA GLY A 76 -6.92 -3.63 8.04
C GLY A 76 -7.25 -4.58 9.16
N GLU A 77 -7.95 -4.10 10.18
CA GLU A 77 -8.58 -5.00 11.14
C GLU A 77 -9.51 -5.97 10.38
N THR A 78 -9.28 -7.27 10.57
CA THR A 78 -10.30 -8.27 10.25
C THR A 78 -11.52 -7.90 11.08
N PRO A 79 -12.70 -7.65 10.46
CA PRO A 79 -13.91 -7.44 11.24
C PRO A 79 -14.08 -8.63 12.21
N PRO A 80 -14.46 -8.41 13.47
CA PRO A 80 -14.77 -9.53 14.35
C PRO A 80 -15.80 -10.42 13.65
N ALA A 81 -15.54 -11.73 13.67
CA ALA A 81 -16.41 -12.70 13.05
C ALA A 81 -17.77 -12.72 13.78
N GLY A 82 -18.74 -12.00 13.23
CA GLY A 82 -20.15 -12.03 13.67
C GLY A 82 -20.48 -11.13 14.86
N GLY A 83 -21.53 -10.34 14.70
CA GLY A 83 -22.37 -9.78 15.76
C GLY A 83 -23.81 -10.20 15.52
#